data_AF-A0A418YSC3-F1
#
_entry.id   AF-A0A418YSC3-F1
#
_cell.length_a   1.000
_cell.length_b   1.000
_cell.length_c   1.000
_cell.angle_alpha   90.00
_cell.angle_beta   90.00
_cell.angle_gamma   90.00
#
_symmetry.space_group_name_H-M   'P 1'
#
loop_
_entity.id
_entity.type
_entity.pdbx_description
1 polymer ?
#
loop_
_entity_poly.entity_id
_entity_poly.type
_entity_poly.pdbx_seq_one_letter_code
_entity_poly.pdbx_strand_id
1 'polypeptide(L)'
;MTDKSDSIRQATERVLQLEGELEAEGAASTQGDELAHARAMLHQWIDSVVAVVSSPGVGRVSLIHDDGTESRISSPGLPFRLSRPARFDS
;
A
#
# COMPACT_ATOMS: atom_id res chain seq x y z
N MET A 1 -15.46 -22.99 4.40
CA MET A 1 -14.66 -22.15 3.49
C MET A 1 -15.22 -20.75 3.56
N THR A 2 -14.51 -19.81 4.20
CA THR A 2 -14.93 -18.41 4.17
C THR A 2 -14.78 -17.90 2.74
N ASP A 3 -15.82 -17.28 2.20
CA ASP A 3 -15.77 -16.67 0.86
C ASP A 3 -14.67 -15.59 0.85
N LYS A 4 -13.86 -15.55 -0.22
CA LYS A 4 -12.82 -14.54 -0.40
C LYS A 4 -13.40 -13.12 -0.39
N SER A 5 -14.63 -12.98 -0.84
CA SER A 5 -15.36 -11.71 -0.84
C SER A 5 -15.69 -11.28 0.59
N ASP A 6 -16.04 -12.23 1.47
CA ASP A 6 -16.30 -11.96 2.89
C ASP A 6 -15.03 -11.54 3.64
N SER A 7 -13.88 -12.13 3.33
CA SER A 7 -12.62 -11.75 3.99
C SER A 7 -12.15 -10.34 3.57
N ILE A 8 -12.32 -9.97 2.29
CA ILE A 8 -12.04 -8.61 1.81
C ILE A 8 -12.94 -7.61 2.52
N ARG A 9 -14.25 -7.88 2.57
CA ARG A 9 -15.22 -7.00 3.24
C ARG A 9 -14.88 -6.79 4.70
N GLN A 10 -14.63 -7.87 5.45
CA GLN A 10 -14.27 -7.78 6.87
C GLN A 10 -12.98 -6.99 7.11
N ALA A 11 -11.97 -7.17 6.26
CA ALA A 11 -10.73 -6.42 6.37
C ALA A 11 -10.95 -4.92 6.12
N THR A 12 -11.75 -4.56 5.11
CA THR A 12 -12.12 -3.17 4.81
C THR A 12 -12.91 -2.54 5.95
N GLU A 13 -13.95 -3.22 6.45
CA GLU A 13 -14.77 -2.74 7.57
C GLU A 13 -13.93 -2.50 8.83
N ARG A 14 -13.00 -3.41 9.12
CA ARG A 14 -12.09 -3.27 10.26
C ARG A 14 -11.23 -2.02 10.16
N VAL A 15 -10.68 -1.71 8.99
CA VAL A 15 -9.87 -0.49 8.80
C VAL A 15 -10.74 0.75 8.98
N LEU A 16 -11.91 0.80 8.37
CA LEU A 16 -12.84 1.93 8.52
C LEU A 16 -13.24 2.16 9.97
N GLN A 17 -13.49 1.08 10.72
CA GLN A 17 -13.80 1.18 12.15
C GLN A 17 -12.64 1.82 12.92
N LEU A 18 -11.39 1.38 12.68
CA LEU A 18 -10.22 1.93 13.36
C LEU A 18 -9.97 3.41 13.00
N GLU A 19 -10.20 3.82 11.75
CA GLU A 19 -10.10 5.23 11.37
C GLU A 19 -11.20 6.07 12.03
N GLY A 20 -12.43 5.53 12.14
CA GLY A 20 -13.54 6.17 12.83
C GLY A 20 -13.28 6.38 14.34
N GLU A 21 -12.57 5.46 14.99
CA GLU A 21 -12.11 5.62 16.38
C GLU A 21 -11.13 6.79 16.56
N LEU A 22 -10.44 7.20 15.48
CA LEU A 22 -9.52 8.35 15.45
C LEU A 22 -10.21 9.65 15.01
N GLU A 23 -11.55 9.66 14.94
CA GLU A 23 -12.36 10.77 14.41
C GLU A 23 -11.96 11.16 12.97
N ALA A 24 -11.37 10.22 12.22
CA ALA A 24 -11.01 10.41 10.82
C ALA A 24 -12.07 9.81 9.90
N GLU A 25 -12.50 10.56 8.88
CA GLU A 25 -13.40 10.04 7.86
C GLU A 25 -12.62 9.16 6.87
N GLY A 26 -12.87 7.84 6.93
CA GLY A 26 -12.37 6.87 5.97
C GLY A 26 -13.35 6.64 4.81
N ALA A 27 -12.82 6.49 3.60
CA ALA A 27 -13.58 6.04 2.43
C ALA A 27 -12.99 4.74 1.89
N ALA A 28 -13.84 3.79 1.50
CA ALA A 28 -13.41 2.53 0.94
C ALA A 28 -14.04 2.26 -0.43
N SER A 29 -13.20 2.12 -1.44
CA SER A 29 -13.59 1.67 -2.78
C SER A 29 -13.16 0.23 -2.99
N THR A 30 -14.11 -0.71 -2.99
CA THR A 30 -13.81 -2.14 -3.05
C THR A 30 -14.08 -2.78 -4.41
N GLN A 31 -14.85 -2.13 -5.29
CA GLN A 31 -15.28 -2.67 -6.58
C GLN A 31 -15.55 -1.57 -7.62
N GLY A 32 -15.78 -1.99 -8.87
CA GLY A 32 -16.30 -1.13 -9.94
C GLY A 32 -15.39 0.04 -10.33
N ASP A 33 -16.03 1.09 -10.83
CA ASP A 33 -15.37 2.27 -11.40
C ASP A 33 -14.57 3.05 -10.35
N GLU A 34 -15.04 3.08 -9.10
CA GLU A 34 -14.33 3.75 -8.01
C GLU A 34 -12.98 3.07 -7.71
N LEU A 35 -12.95 1.74 -7.62
CA LEU A 35 -11.70 1.01 -7.43
C LEU A 35 -10.78 1.17 -8.64
N ALA A 36 -11.32 1.18 -9.85
CA ALA A 36 -10.54 1.41 -11.07
C ALA A 36 -9.89 2.80 -11.06
N HIS A 37 -10.66 3.84 -10.69
CA HIS A 37 -10.16 5.20 -10.55
C HIS A 37 -9.07 5.31 -9.48
N ALA A 38 -9.30 4.76 -8.28
CA ALA A 38 -8.32 4.76 -7.19
C ALA A 38 -7.01 4.08 -7.61
N ARG A 39 -7.07 2.95 -8.31
CA ARG A 39 -5.87 2.28 -8.85
C ARG A 39 -5.14 3.14 -9.87
N ALA A 40 -5.85 3.80 -10.77
CA ALA A 40 -5.24 4.68 -11.77
C ALA A 40 -4.48 5.84 -11.11
N MET A 41 -5.07 6.48 -10.09
CA MET A 41 -4.41 7.56 -9.34
C MET A 41 -3.20 7.06 -8.56
N LEU A 42 -3.29 5.88 -7.94
CA LEU A 42 -2.16 5.25 -7.26
C LEU A 42 -1.01 4.95 -8.23
N HIS A 43 -1.30 4.48 -9.44
CA HIS A 43 -0.27 4.24 -10.46
C HIS A 43 0.41 5.53 -10.91
N GLN A 44 -0.36 6.58 -11.21
CA GLN A 44 0.20 7.89 -11.56
C GLN A 44 1.08 8.45 -10.44
N TRP A 45 0.64 8.29 -9.20
CA TRP A 45 1.42 8.70 -8.05
C TRP A 45 2.74 7.90 -7.93
N ILE A 46 2.71 6.59 -8.15
CA ILE A 46 3.92 5.75 -8.18
C ILE A 46 4.90 6.18 -9.27
N ASP A 47 4.42 6.69 -10.41
CA ASP A 47 5.29 7.13 -11.50
C ASP A 47 6.17 8.34 -11.12
N SER A 48 5.78 9.12 -10.10
CA SER A 48 6.60 10.23 -9.57
C SER A 48 7.76 9.77 -8.66
N VAL A 49 7.82 8.48 -8.30
CA VAL A 49 8.82 7.96 -7.35
C VAL A 49 10.20 7.87 -8.01
N VAL A 50 11.16 8.61 -7.46
CA VAL A 50 12.55 8.63 -7.92
C VAL A 50 13.48 7.78 -7.06
N ALA A 51 13.10 7.44 -5.83
CA ALA A 51 13.85 6.50 -5.00
C ALA A 51 12.95 5.64 -4.10
N VAL A 52 13.41 4.41 -3.84
CA VAL A 52 12.70 3.44 -3.01
C VAL A 52 13.66 2.86 -1.97
N VAL A 53 13.29 2.94 -0.70
CA VAL A 53 14.01 2.29 0.40
C VAL A 53 13.15 1.17 0.96
N SER A 54 13.56 -0.08 0.69
CA SER A 54 12.91 -1.27 1.25
C SER A 54 13.56 -1.65 2.58
N SER A 55 12.78 -1.74 3.65
CA SER A 55 13.25 -2.12 4.98
C SER A 55 12.48 -3.33 5.52
N PRO A 56 12.82 -4.57 5.08
CA PRO A 56 12.11 -5.77 5.48
C PRO A 56 12.10 -6.01 7.00
N GLY A 57 13.19 -5.67 7.70
CA GLY A 57 13.31 -5.84 9.15
C GLY A 57 12.29 -5.06 9.98
N VAL A 58 11.64 -4.04 9.40
CA VAL A 58 10.59 -3.24 10.07
C VAL A 58 9.29 -3.20 9.26
N GLY A 59 9.14 -4.05 8.23
CA GLY A 59 7.90 -4.15 7.44
C GLY A 59 7.48 -2.84 6.75
N ARG A 60 8.46 -2.08 6.22
CA ARG A 60 8.20 -0.73 5.68
C ARG A 60 8.91 -0.48 4.35
N VAL A 61 8.26 0.33 3.51
CA VAL A 61 8.84 0.93 2.31
C VAL A 61 8.72 2.46 2.43
N SER A 62 9.81 3.17 2.24
CA SER A 62 9.81 4.63 2.04
C SER A 62 9.99 4.93 0.55
N LEU A 63 9.19 5.85 0.02
CA LEU A 63 9.21 6.33 -1.36
C LEU A 63 9.60 7.81 -1.35
N ILE A 64 10.53 8.19 -2.22
CA ILE A 64 10.90 9.60 -2.44
C ILE A 64 10.40 10.01 -3.82
N HIS A 65 9.67 11.12 -3.88
CA HIS A 65 9.07 11.66 -5.08
C HIS A 65 9.99 12.69 -5.76
N ASP A 66 9.72 12.99 -7.03
CA ASP A 66 10.47 13.97 -7.83
C ASP A 66 10.39 15.41 -7.28
N ASP A 67 9.32 15.73 -6.56
CA ASP A 67 9.14 16.98 -5.80
C ASP A 67 9.90 17.00 -4.45
N GLY A 68 10.59 15.91 -4.11
CA GLY A 68 11.36 15.76 -2.88
C GLY A 68 10.56 15.32 -1.65
N THR A 69 9.26 15.08 -1.78
CA THR A 69 8.43 14.58 -0.67
C THR A 69 8.74 13.12 -0.33
N GLU A 70 8.59 12.75 0.94
CA GLU A 70 8.67 11.36 1.41
C GLU A 70 7.27 10.82 1.72
N SER A 71 6.99 9.63 1.19
CA SER A 71 5.82 8.84 1.54
C SER A 71 6.21 7.50 2.15
N ARG A 72 5.35 6.98 3.02
CA ARG A 72 5.64 5.78 3.81
C ARG A 72 4.53 4.74 3.70
N ILE A 73 4.90 3.54 3.28
CA ILE A 73 4.00 2.38 3.20
C ILE A 73 4.36 1.39 4.29
N SER A 74 3.46 1.25 5.27
CA SER A 74 3.50 0.16 6.25
C SER A 74 2.93 -1.10 5.60
N SER A 75 3.79 -2.09 5.34
CA SER A 75 3.37 -3.32 4.69
C SER A 75 4.28 -4.49 5.10
N PRO A 76 3.72 -5.57 5.68
CA PRO A 76 4.51 -6.74 6.04
C PRO A 76 5.19 -7.42 4.84
N GLY A 77 4.55 -7.38 3.66
CA GLY A 77 4.99 -8.16 2.49
C GLY A 77 5.66 -7.34 1.39
N LEU A 78 5.32 -6.05 1.25
CA LEU A 78 5.83 -5.23 0.15
C LEU A 78 7.36 -5.08 0.14
N PRO A 79 8.05 -4.88 1.29
CA PRO A 79 9.51 -4.76 1.31
C PRO A 79 10.21 -5.97 0.67
N PHE A 80 9.73 -7.18 0.96
CA PHE A 80 10.28 -8.42 0.41
C PHE A 80 10.01 -8.57 -1.08
N ARG A 81 8.85 -8.11 -1.57
CA ARG A 81 8.53 -8.13 -3.01
C ARG A 81 9.40 -7.16 -3.80
N LEU A 82 9.78 -6.04 -3.20
CA LEU A 82 10.64 -5.03 -3.82
C LEU A 82 12.13 -5.37 -3.70
N SER A 83 12.54 -6.13 -2.69
CA SER A 83 13.91 -6.61 -2.59
C SER A 83 14.20 -7.59 -3.73
N ARG A 84 15.18 -7.27 -4.57
CA ARG A 84 15.73 -8.25 -5.52
C ARG A 84 16.56 -9.28 -4.76
N PRO A 85 16.60 -10.55 -5.20
CA PRO A 85 17.52 -11.54 -4.65
C PRO A 85 18.95 -10.99 -4.69
N ALA A 86 19.71 -11.26 -3.63
CA ALA A 86 21.13 -10.92 -3.60
C ALA A 86 21.82 -11.59 -4.79
N ARG A 87 22.46 -10.80 -5.65
CA ARG A 87 23.37 -11.30 -6.67
C ARG A 87 24.76 -11.27 -6.05
N PHE A 88 25.31 -12.46 -5.82
CA PHE A 88 26.72 -12.60 -5.50
C PHE A 88 27.43 -12.74 -6.83
N ASP A 89 27.96 -11.63 -7.36
CA ASP A 89 28.83 -11.70 -8.52
C ASP A 89 30.14 -12.37 -8.09
N SER A 90 30.51 -13.43 -8.82
CA SER A 90 31.78 -14.18 -8.72
C SER A 90 32.89 -13.50 -9.52
#